data_AF-A0A075FR68-F1
#
_entry.id   AF-A0A075FR68-F1
#
_cell.length_a   1.000
_cell.length_b   1.000
_cell.length_c   1.000
_cell.angle_alpha   90.00
_cell.angle_beta   90.00
_cell.angle_gamma   90.00
#
_symmetry.space_group_name_H-M   'P 1'
#
loop_
_entity.id
_entity.type
_entity.pdbx_description
1 polymer ?
#
loop_
_entity_poly.entity_id
_entity_poly.type
_entity_poly.pdbx_seq_one_letter_code
_entity_poly.pdbx_strand_id
1 'polypeptide(L)'
;MYHQVPTEITIINGKNSELISSLQKKFLPESIMVLVTNQNNLDELSKYAFFSGKEFQDDKTNVFICKNFSCSLPLSDLSEIEKEL
;
A
#
# COMPACT_ATOMS: atom_id res chain seq x y z
N MET A 1 7.77 -14.12 24.53
CA MET A 1 6.79 -14.18 23.44
C MET A 1 6.98 -12.91 22.63
N TYR A 2 7.62 -12.98 21.46
CA TYR A 2 7.80 -11.82 20.58
C TYR A 2 6.51 -11.63 19.79
N HIS A 3 5.80 -10.53 19.99
CA HIS A 3 4.67 -10.15 19.15
C HIS A 3 5.24 -9.66 17.81
N GLN A 4 4.96 -10.38 16.73
CA GLN A 4 5.24 -9.90 15.38
C GLN A 4 4.37 -8.67 15.10
N VAL A 5 4.96 -7.64 14.51
CA VAL A 5 4.26 -6.40 14.15
C VAL A 5 3.44 -6.69 12.89
N PRO A 6 2.14 -6.34 12.82
CA PRO A 6 1.33 -6.61 11.64
C PRO A 6 1.89 -5.84 10.44
N THR A 7 1.80 -6.47 9.27
CA THR A 7 2.13 -5.83 7.99
C THR A 7 1.03 -4.82 7.63
N GLU A 8 1.28 -3.78 6.85
CA GLU A 8 0.23 -2.87 6.36
C GLU A 8 0.32 -2.89 4.83
N ILE A 9 -0.75 -3.30 4.14
CA ILE A 9 -0.82 -3.37 2.68
C ILE A 9 -1.82 -2.32 2.20
N THR A 10 -1.53 -1.54 1.17
CA THR A 10 -2.45 -0.49 0.70
C THR A 10 -2.72 -0.72 -0.79
N ILE A 11 -3.90 -1.23 -1.15
CA ILE A 11 -4.30 -1.41 -2.57
C ILE A 11 -4.78 -0.06 -3.05
N ILE A 12 -4.48 0.45 -4.26
CA ILE A 12 -5.19 1.62 -4.82
C ILE A 12 -5.87 1.22 -6.14
N ASN A 13 -7.15 1.59 -6.32
CA ASN A 13 -8.00 1.28 -7.48
C ASN A 13 -8.29 -0.24 -7.69
N GLY A 14 -9.54 -0.62 -7.45
CA GLY A 14 -9.97 -2.02 -7.37
C GLY A 14 -10.24 -2.75 -8.70
N LYS A 15 -9.73 -2.26 -9.84
CA LYS A 15 -10.07 -2.81 -11.16
C LYS A 15 -9.54 -4.22 -11.43
N ASN A 16 -8.44 -4.61 -10.78
CA ASN A 16 -7.85 -5.93 -10.95
C ASN A 16 -8.32 -6.87 -9.83
N SER A 17 -9.44 -7.55 -10.06
CA SER A 17 -10.06 -8.46 -9.09
C SER A 17 -9.19 -9.67 -8.76
N GLU A 18 -8.36 -10.17 -9.70
CA GLU A 18 -7.45 -11.29 -9.44
C GLU A 18 -6.33 -10.91 -8.48
N LEU A 19 -5.75 -9.72 -8.64
CA LEU A 19 -4.73 -9.19 -7.74
C LEU A 19 -5.28 -9.00 -6.32
N ILE A 20 -6.47 -8.40 -6.20
CA ILE A 20 -7.12 -8.17 -4.90
C ILE A 20 -7.43 -9.52 -4.23
N SER A 21 -7.99 -10.47 -4.97
CA SER A 21 -8.28 -11.81 -4.46
C SER A 21 -7.03 -12.53 -3.98
N SER A 22 -5.90 -12.35 -4.67
CA SER A 22 -4.63 -12.97 -4.31
C SER A 22 -4.01 -12.34 -3.07
N LEU A 23 -4.04 -11.01 -2.95
CA LEU A 23 -3.58 -10.29 -1.75
C LEU A 23 -4.42 -10.67 -0.52
N GLN A 24 -5.75 -10.73 -0.68
CA GLN A 24 -6.65 -11.19 0.38
C GLN A 24 -6.33 -12.64 0.81
N LYS A 25 -6.17 -13.57 -0.14
CA LYS A 25 -5.85 -14.97 0.18
C LYS A 25 -4.50 -15.14 0.87
N LYS A 26 -3.52 -14.29 0.56
CA LYS A 26 -2.14 -14.40 1.04
C LYS A 26 -1.89 -13.68 2.38
N PHE A 27 -2.66 -12.62 2.69
CA PHE A 27 -2.35 -11.72 3.81
C PHE A 27 -3.48 -11.51 4.84
N LEU A 28 -4.60 -12.24 4.72
CA LEU A 28 -5.68 -12.24 5.72
C LEU A 28 -5.36 -13.16 6.91
N PRO A 29 -4.31 -12.85 7.69
CA PRO A 29 -4.64 -12.42 9.05
C PRO A 29 -3.87 -11.21 9.58
N GLU A 30 -2.80 -10.73 8.94
CA GLU A 30 -1.88 -9.77 9.57
C GLU A 30 -1.50 -8.59 8.67
N SER A 31 -2.40 -8.12 7.79
CA SER A 31 -2.16 -6.79 7.19
C SER A 31 -3.30 -5.80 7.00
N ILE A 32 -2.99 -4.51 7.19
CA ILE A 32 -3.93 -3.38 7.06
C ILE A 32 -3.91 -2.80 5.64
N MET A 33 -5.02 -2.99 4.91
CA MET A 33 -5.51 -2.40 3.64
C MET A 33 -5.79 -0.88 3.50
N VAL A 34 -4.95 0.02 2.98
CA VAL A 34 -5.43 1.40 2.58
C VAL A 34 -5.60 1.56 1.06
N LEU A 35 -6.62 2.28 0.57
CA LEU A 35 -6.87 2.47 -0.86
C LEU A 35 -7.28 3.89 -1.22
N VAL A 36 -6.33 4.71 -1.66
CA VAL A 36 -6.52 6.09 -2.13
C VAL A 36 -6.88 6.14 -3.61
N THR A 37 -8.17 6.14 -3.95
CA THR A 37 -8.64 5.91 -5.34
C THR A 37 -8.61 7.10 -6.30
N ASN A 38 -8.39 8.32 -5.80
CA ASN A 38 -8.38 9.55 -6.59
C ASN A 38 -7.61 10.66 -5.86
N GLN A 39 -7.29 11.74 -6.59
CA GLN A 39 -6.57 12.92 -6.06
C GLN A 39 -7.25 13.52 -4.82
N ASN A 40 -8.58 13.68 -4.83
CA ASN A 40 -9.29 14.28 -3.68
C ASN A 40 -9.10 13.46 -2.40
N ASN A 41 -9.08 12.12 -2.50
CA ASN A 41 -8.76 11.27 -1.35
C ASN A 41 -7.33 11.50 -0.84
N LEU A 42 -6.37 11.69 -1.74
CA LEU A 42 -4.99 11.97 -1.36
C LEU A 42 -4.87 13.35 -0.69
N ASP A 43 -5.58 14.36 -1.21
CA ASP A 43 -5.58 15.71 -0.65
C ASP A 43 -6.11 15.73 0.79
N GLU A 44 -7.22 15.03 1.05
CA GLU A 44 -7.80 14.90 2.39
C GLU A 44 -6.87 14.18 3.39
N LEU A 45 -6.09 13.22 2.89
CA LEU A 45 -5.12 12.44 3.67
C LEU A 45 -3.78 13.16 3.85
N SER A 46 -3.45 14.13 2.98
CA SER A 46 -2.16 14.83 2.97
C SER A 46 -1.84 15.59 4.27
N LYS A 47 -2.86 15.84 5.12
CA LYS A 47 -2.68 16.35 6.48
C LYS A 47 -1.91 15.40 7.41
N TYR A 48 -1.84 14.11 7.09
CA TYR A 48 -1.06 13.13 7.83
C TYR A 48 0.33 13.00 7.22
N ALA A 49 1.36 12.98 8.08
CA ALA A 49 2.76 13.00 7.65
C ALA A 49 3.12 11.90 6.64
N PHE A 50 2.51 10.71 6.76
CA PHE A 50 2.75 9.62 5.81
C PHE A 50 2.33 9.98 4.39
N PHE A 51 1.21 10.66 4.18
CA PHE A 51 0.68 10.97 2.85
C PHE A 51 1.20 12.29 2.27
N SER A 52 1.76 13.16 3.12
CA SER A 52 2.26 14.47 2.72
C SER A 52 3.35 14.36 1.64
N GLY A 53 3.21 15.15 0.57
CA GLY A 53 4.15 15.20 -0.55
C GLY A 53 4.10 14.02 -1.52
N LYS A 54 3.18 13.06 -1.35
CA LYS A 54 2.92 12.03 -2.36
C LYS A 54 2.08 12.62 -3.50
N GLU A 55 2.29 12.11 -4.70
CA GLU A 55 1.57 12.53 -5.90
C GLU A 55 0.66 11.41 -6.40
N PHE A 56 -0.55 11.77 -6.83
CA PHE A 56 -1.41 10.86 -7.57
C PHE A 56 -1.08 10.99 -9.06
N GLN A 57 -0.42 9.97 -9.62
CA GLN A 57 -0.06 9.93 -11.03
C GLN A 57 -1.12 9.12 -11.79
N ASP A 58 -1.83 9.75 -12.71
CA ASP A 58 -2.94 9.11 -13.44
C ASP A 58 -2.49 7.90 -14.29
N ASP A 59 -1.21 7.85 -14.66
CA ASP A 59 -0.62 6.82 -15.52
C ASP A 59 0.10 5.69 -14.76
N LYS A 60 0.23 5.78 -13.42
CA LYS A 60 1.05 4.84 -12.63
C LYS A 60 0.44 4.45 -11.29
N THR A 61 0.66 3.20 -10.90
CA THR A 61 0.37 2.71 -9.55
C THR A 61 1.65 2.68 -8.74
N ASN A 62 1.67 3.44 -7.64
CA ASN A 62 2.75 3.41 -6.66
C ASN A 62 2.32 2.65 -5.41
N VAL A 63 3.15 1.70 -4.99
CA VAL A 63 2.97 0.91 -3.77
C VAL A 63 4.03 1.32 -2.76
N PHE A 64 3.62 1.47 -1.50
CA PHE A 64 4.50 1.69 -0.37
C PHE A 64 4.30 0.55 0.62
N ILE A 65 5.37 -0.15 0.97
CA ILE A 65 5.34 -1.22 1.97
C ILE A 65 5.99 -0.66 3.24
N CYS A 66 5.24 -0.67 4.34
CA CYS A 66 5.71 -0.16 5.63
C CYS A 66 5.94 -1.31 6.62
N LYS A 67 7.14 -1.35 7.21
CA LYS A 67 7.57 -2.33 8.23
C LYS A 67 8.39 -1.59 9.29
N ASN A 68 8.12 -1.84 10.57
CA ASN A 68 8.88 -1.26 11.70
C ASN A 68 9.02 0.28 11.63
N PHE A 69 7.92 1.00 11.42
CA PHE A 69 7.88 2.48 11.33
C PHE A 69 8.66 3.09 10.15
N SER A 70 9.12 2.27 9.20
CA SER A 70 9.79 2.70 7.98
C SER A 70 9.01 2.20 6.77
N CYS A 71 9.08 2.93 5.66
CA CYS A 71 8.41 2.56 4.42
C CYS A 71 9.38 2.54 3.26
N SER A 72 9.11 1.69 2.27
CA SER A 72 9.85 1.63 1.03
C SER A 72 9.74 2.96 0.24
N LEU A 73 10.63 3.12 -0.74
CA LEU A 73 10.40 4.04 -1.85
C LEU A 73 9.16 3.62 -2.67
N PRO A 74 8.58 4.49 -3.51
CA PRO A 74 7.47 4.10 -4.37
C PRO A 74 7.89 2.96 -5.30
N LEU A 75 7.18 1.84 -5.22
CA LEU A 75 7.40 0.66 -6.07
C LEU A 75 6.27 0.56 -7.10
N SER A 76 6.62 0.17 -8.32
CA SER A 76 5.66 -0.07 -9.40
C SER A 76 5.78 -1.46 -10.02
N ASP A 77 6.85 -2.20 -9.70
CA ASP A 77 7.10 -3.55 -10.23
C ASP A 77 6.74 -4.62 -9.20
N LEU A 78 6.04 -5.67 -9.65
CA LEU A 78 5.56 -6.74 -8.76
C LEU A 78 6.72 -7.53 -8.13
N SER A 79 7.81 -7.78 -8.88
CA SER A 79 8.96 -8.51 -8.36
C SER A 79 9.75 -7.69 -7.33
N GLU A 80 9.73 -6.36 -7.40
CA GLU A 80 10.28 -5.50 -6.34
C GLU A 80 9.38 -5.49 -5.10
N ILE A 81 8.07 -5.39 -5.28
CA ILE A 81 7.08 -5.48 -4.20
C ILE A 81 7.22 -6.80 -3.43
N GLU A 82 7.40 -7.92 -4.13
CA GLU A 82 7.57 -9.24 -3.50
C GLU A 82 8.87 -9.38 -2.71
N LYS A 83 9.92 -8.61 -3.01
CA LYS A 83 11.17 -8.60 -2.21
C LYS A 83 11.01 -7.83 -0.91
N GLU A 84 10.12 -6.86 -0.89
CA GLU A 84 9.82 -6.02 0.28
C GLU A 84 8.75 -6.63 1.18
N LEU A 85 8.04 -7.68 0.74
CA LEU A 85 7.06 -8.47 1.51
C LEU A 85 7.73 -9.63 2.28
#